data_AF-A0A2E5U1F2-F1
#
_entry.id   AF-A0A2E5U1F2-F1
#
_cell.length_a   1.000
_cell.length_b   1.000
_cell.length_c   1.000
_cell.angle_alpha   90.00
_cell.angle_beta   90.00
_cell.angle_gamma   90.00
#
_symmetry.space_group_name_H-M   'P 1'
#
loop_
_entity.id
_entity.type
_entity.pdbx_description
1 polymer ?
#
loop_
_entity_poly.entity_id
_entity_poly.type
_entity_poly.pdbx_seq_one_letter_code
_entity_poly.pdbx_strand_id
1 'polypeptide(L)'
;MTYIHIITIFPEFFNEFITTSIVGIAREKKLVTINIINLRDFADDNHKSVDSPPYGGGPGMILKAIPLIKAVNSVRSYHSESKDKIKVVLTSPKGKVLNQKKSRELSNEKILVIVCGHYGGVDQRFIDRECDEEISIGDYILTGGEIPAMVISDSLIRLLPGTLGNPDSNLYDSFSEYNSGMLEAPLYTRPEIIGDNKVPEILLSGNHSEIEKWRLSKSLDITKSNRPDLKI
;
A
#
# COMPACT_ATOMS: atom_id res chain seq x y z
N MET A 1 12.63 1.99 -13.11
CA MET A 1 12.34 0.79 -12.31
C MET A 1 12.04 1.24 -10.90
N THR A 2 11.00 0.71 -10.26
CA THR A 2 10.70 0.95 -8.84
C THR A 2 11.18 -0.25 -8.01
N TYR A 3 11.79 -0.01 -6.84
CA TYR A 3 12.23 -1.03 -5.90
C TYR A 3 11.45 -0.89 -4.59
N ILE A 4 10.86 -1.99 -4.14
CA ILE A 4 10.22 -2.10 -2.83
C ILE A 4 10.96 -3.16 -2.03
N HIS A 5 11.58 -2.77 -0.92
CA HIS A 5 12.21 -3.68 0.03
C HIS A 5 11.34 -3.78 1.26
N ILE A 6 10.89 -4.98 1.61
CA ILE A 6 10.02 -5.20 2.76
C ILE A 6 10.84 -5.91 3.84
N ILE A 7 11.03 -5.25 4.98
CA ILE A 7 11.75 -5.81 6.13
C ILE A 7 10.71 -6.40 7.08
N THR A 8 10.76 -7.72 7.28
CA THR A 8 9.79 -8.47 8.09
C THR A 8 10.47 -9.62 8.82
N ILE A 9 9.82 -10.16 9.84
CA ILE A 9 10.22 -11.41 10.50
C ILE A 9 9.49 -12.65 9.92
N PHE A 10 8.54 -12.46 8.99
CA PHE A 10 7.73 -13.48 8.32
C PHE A 10 7.76 -13.29 6.79
N PRO A 11 8.90 -13.53 6.12
CA PRO A 11 9.01 -13.37 4.68
C PRO A 11 7.98 -14.17 3.87
N GLU A 12 7.55 -15.32 4.38
CA GLU A 12 6.60 -16.23 3.74
C GLU A 12 5.21 -15.62 3.51
N PHE A 13 4.83 -14.58 4.26
CA PHE A 13 3.57 -13.85 4.04
C PHE A 13 3.47 -13.33 2.61
N PHE A 14 4.62 -12.99 2.00
CA PHE A 14 4.66 -12.32 0.71
C PHE A 14 4.77 -13.27 -0.48
N ASN A 15 4.91 -14.59 -0.26
CA ASN A 15 5.15 -15.56 -1.33
C ASN A 15 4.11 -15.48 -2.45
N GLU A 16 2.82 -15.56 -2.10
CA GLU A 16 1.73 -15.47 -3.08
C GLU A 16 1.40 -14.03 -3.47
N PHE A 17 1.60 -13.08 -2.56
CA PHE A 17 1.36 -11.66 -2.84
C PHE A 17 2.19 -11.18 -4.04
N ILE A 18 3.47 -11.56 -4.11
CA ILE A 18 4.36 -11.08 -5.16
C ILE A 18 4.19 -11.82 -6.50
N THR A 19 3.49 -12.95 -6.55
CA THR A 19 3.29 -13.75 -7.77
C THR A 19 1.89 -13.61 -8.33
N THR A 20 0.93 -13.13 -7.54
CA THR A 20 -0.49 -13.15 -7.89
C THR A 20 -0.95 -11.84 -8.52
N SER A 21 -1.87 -11.95 -9.49
CA SER A 21 -2.63 -10.82 -10.04
C SER A 21 -1.74 -9.66 -10.55
N ILE A 22 -2.20 -8.43 -10.40
CA ILE A 22 -1.57 -7.20 -10.89
C ILE A 22 -0.15 -7.01 -10.34
N VAL A 23 0.10 -7.39 -9.08
CA VAL A 23 1.44 -7.32 -8.47
C VAL A 23 2.40 -8.27 -9.19
N GLY A 24 1.98 -9.52 -9.43
CA GLY A 24 2.74 -10.49 -10.22
C GLY A 24 3.03 -9.99 -11.63
N ILE A 25 2.00 -9.51 -12.34
CA ILE A 25 2.13 -8.97 -13.70
C ILE A 25 3.12 -7.79 -13.74
N ALA A 26 3.06 -6.87 -12.77
CA ALA A 26 3.97 -5.74 -12.70
C ALA A 26 5.44 -6.18 -12.49
N ARG A 27 5.67 -7.24 -11.72
CA ARG A 27 7.01 -7.82 -11.53
C ARG A 27 7.50 -8.54 -12.79
N GLU A 28 6.67 -9.34 -13.45
CA GLU A 28 7.01 -10.02 -14.70
C GLU A 28 7.37 -9.03 -15.82
N LYS A 29 6.61 -7.93 -15.91
CA LYS A 29 6.89 -6.81 -16.82
C LYS A 29 8.09 -5.96 -16.40
N LYS A 30 8.73 -6.27 -15.26
CA LYS A 30 9.86 -5.50 -14.71
C LYS A 30 9.51 -4.02 -14.53
N LEU A 31 8.31 -3.74 -14.02
CA LEU A 31 7.91 -2.37 -13.62
C LEU A 31 8.32 -2.11 -12.17
N VAL A 32 8.28 -3.15 -11.35
CA VAL A 32 8.68 -3.14 -9.94
C VAL A 32 9.54 -4.36 -9.61
N THR A 33 10.52 -4.16 -8.74
CA THR A 33 11.24 -5.24 -8.04
C THR A 33 10.85 -5.23 -6.58
N ILE A 34 10.37 -6.37 -6.07
CA ILE A 34 10.00 -6.53 -4.66
C ILE A 34 10.98 -7.49 -4.01
N ASN A 35 11.70 -7.02 -3.00
CA ASN A 35 12.67 -7.78 -2.23
C ASN A 35 12.14 -7.95 -0.81
N ILE A 36 12.05 -9.20 -0.35
CA ILE A 36 11.62 -9.51 1.01
C ILE A 36 12.86 -9.81 1.84
N ILE A 37 13.07 -9.04 2.91
CA ILE A 37 14.25 -9.09 3.76
C ILE A 37 13.83 -9.64 5.11
N ASN A 38 14.39 -10.79 5.47
CA ASN A 38 14.16 -11.38 6.79
C ASN A 38 15.02 -10.67 7.84
N LEU A 39 14.38 -9.95 8.75
CA LEU A 39 15.04 -9.20 9.83
C LEU A 39 15.91 -10.10 10.72
N ARG A 40 15.55 -11.39 10.83
CA ARG A 40 16.28 -12.38 11.64
C ARG A 40 17.71 -12.64 11.15
N ASP A 41 18.00 -12.33 9.88
CA ASP A 41 19.36 -12.45 9.33
C ASP A 41 20.29 -11.31 9.77
N PHE A 42 19.75 -10.29 10.44
CA PHE A 42 20.47 -9.13 10.96
C PHE A 42 20.58 -9.12 12.49
N ALA A 43 20.15 -10.19 13.15
CA ALA A 43 20.30 -10.36 14.59
C ALA A 43 21.77 -10.49 14.99
N ASP A 44 22.10 -10.02 16.19
CA ASP A 44 23.47 -10.05 16.73
C ASP A 44 23.83 -11.39 17.41
N ASP A 45 22.83 -12.23 17.67
CA ASP A 45 22.99 -13.47 18.43
C ASP A 45 22.67 -14.72 17.60
N ASN A 46 23.21 -15.86 18.02
CA ASN A 46 23.03 -17.16 17.37
C ASN A 46 21.57 -17.65 17.38
N HIS A 47 20.73 -17.10 18.26
CA HIS A 47 19.31 -17.43 18.34
C HIS A 47 18.44 -16.61 17.38
N LYS A 48 19.07 -15.72 16.59
CA LYS A 48 18.40 -14.80 15.67
C LYS A 48 17.34 -13.93 16.36
N SER A 49 17.64 -13.45 17.56
CA SER A 49 16.69 -12.70 18.39
C SER A 49 16.59 -11.23 17.96
N VAL A 50 15.43 -10.85 17.43
CA VAL A 50 15.15 -9.51 16.88
C VAL A 50 14.30 -8.64 17.80
N ASP A 51 13.87 -9.17 18.94
CA ASP A 51 12.99 -8.52 19.90
C ASP A 51 13.46 -8.68 21.34
N SER A 52 12.97 -7.81 22.24
CA SER A 52 13.31 -7.81 23.66
C SER A 52 12.19 -7.16 24.49
N PRO A 53 12.09 -7.44 25.80
CA PRO A 53 11.14 -6.74 26.67
C PRO A 53 11.40 -5.23 26.69
N PRO A 54 10.35 -4.40 26.82
CA PRO A 54 10.53 -2.95 26.89
C PRO A 54 11.19 -2.50 28.20
N TYR A 55 12.05 -1.48 28.12
CA TYR A 55 12.46 -0.73 29.31
C TYR A 55 11.25 -0.03 29.96
N GLY A 56 11.24 0.07 31.29
CA GLY A 56 10.10 0.59 32.05
C GLY A 56 9.06 -0.48 32.42
N GLY A 57 9.24 -1.72 31.96
CA GLY A 57 8.31 -2.82 32.21
C GLY A 57 7.08 -2.79 31.30
N GLY A 58 6.14 -3.69 31.59
CA GLY A 58 4.95 -3.92 30.76
C GLY A 58 5.01 -5.26 30.01
N PRO A 59 3.86 -5.77 29.54
CA PRO A 59 3.79 -7.05 28.85
C PRO A 59 4.33 -6.95 27.41
N GLY A 60 4.82 -8.10 26.90
CA GLY A 60 5.19 -8.24 25.50
C GLY A 60 6.65 -7.92 25.18
N MET A 61 6.94 -7.86 23.88
CA MET A 61 8.27 -7.60 23.32
C MET A 61 8.20 -6.43 22.35
N ILE A 62 9.33 -5.78 22.08
CA ILE A 62 9.48 -4.78 21.02
C ILE A 62 10.64 -5.16 20.10
N LEU A 63 10.55 -4.79 18.82
CA LEU A 63 11.64 -5.00 17.87
C LEU A 63 12.85 -4.13 18.25
N LYS A 64 14.03 -4.76 18.30
CA LYS A 64 15.30 -4.12 18.62
C LYS A 64 15.73 -3.18 17.48
N ALA A 65 16.29 -2.02 17.83
CA ALA A 65 16.78 -1.05 16.84
C ALA A 65 17.94 -1.59 15.97
N ILE A 66 18.90 -2.31 16.55
CA ILE A 66 20.15 -2.69 15.85
C ILE A 66 19.89 -3.57 14.61
N PRO A 67 19.13 -4.68 14.68
CA PRO A 67 18.84 -5.49 13.50
C PRO A 67 18.12 -4.68 12.41
N LEU A 68 17.21 -3.78 12.79
CA LEU A 68 16.49 -2.93 11.84
C LEU A 68 17.42 -1.95 11.14
N ILE A 69 18.30 -1.27 11.88
CA ILE A 69 19.33 -0.38 11.32
C ILE A 69 20.21 -1.14 10.32
N LYS A 70 20.65 -2.35 10.68
CA LYS A 70 21.48 -3.19 9.80
C LYS A 70 20.74 -3.59 8.52
N ALA A 71 19.47 -3.98 8.63
CA ALA A 71 18.65 -4.33 7.48
C ALA A 71 18.47 -3.13 6.53
N VAL A 72 18.11 -1.95 7.05
CA VAL A 72 18.01 -0.72 6.24
C VAL A 72 19.36 -0.36 5.60
N ASN A 73 20.47 -0.49 6.34
CA ASN A 73 21.81 -0.25 5.79
C ASN A 73 22.19 -1.22 4.68
N SER A 74 21.77 -2.50 4.74
CA SER A 74 22.00 -3.43 3.63
C SER A 74 21.29 -3.00 2.35
N VAL A 75 20.11 -2.38 2.45
CA VAL A 75 19.41 -1.81 1.29
C VAL A 75 20.18 -0.60 0.75
N ARG A 76 20.69 0.27 1.63
CA ARG A 76 21.54 1.41 1.23
C ARG A 76 22.80 0.95 0.51
N SER A 77 23.45 -0.10 1.02
CA SER A 77 24.63 -0.69 0.37
C SER A 77 24.29 -1.34 -0.97
N TYR A 78 23.16 -2.05 -1.09
CA TYR A 78 22.72 -2.65 -2.35
C TYR A 78 22.47 -1.59 -3.44
N HIS A 79 22.05 -0.38 -3.05
CA HIS A 79 21.79 0.75 -3.93
C HIS A 79 22.88 1.83 -3.89
N SER A 80 24.13 1.49 -3.51
CA SER A 80 25.20 2.48 -3.30
C SER A 80 25.54 3.32 -4.54
N GLU A 81 25.36 2.76 -5.73
CA GLU A 81 25.59 3.43 -7.01
C GLU A 81 24.36 4.22 -7.51
N SER A 82 23.22 4.09 -6.84
CA SER A 82 22.00 4.83 -7.20
C SER A 82 22.08 6.27 -6.71
N LYS A 83 21.59 7.20 -7.54
CA LYS A 83 21.38 8.59 -7.14
C LYS A 83 20.01 8.82 -6.50
N ASP A 84 19.13 7.82 -6.56
CA ASP A 84 17.79 7.91 -5.99
C ASP A 84 17.85 7.84 -4.46
N LYS A 85 17.03 8.65 -3.80
CA LYS A 85 16.88 8.58 -2.35
C LYS A 85 16.11 7.33 -1.97
N ILE A 86 16.50 6.75 -0.83
CA ILE A 86 15.80 5.62 -0.23
C ILE A 86 14.80 6.19 0.78
N LYS A 87 13.51 5.99 0.53
CA LYS A 87 12.43 6.34 1.45
C LYS A 87 12.19 5.16 2.39
N VAL A 88 12.29 5.35 3.69
CA VAL A 88 12.02 4.34 4.72
C VAL A 88 10.71 4.65 5.42
N VAL A 89 9.74 3.75 5.34
CA VAL A 89 8.44 3.87 6.00
C VAL A 89 8.24 2.75 7.00
N LEU A 90 7.64 3.06 8.14
CA LEU A 90 7.24 2.08 9.16
C LEU A 90 5.72 1.91 9.13
N THR A 91 5.27 0.66 9.07
CA THR A 91 3.85 0.33 9.27
C THR A 91 3.51 0.42 10.77
N SER A 92 2.62 1.33 11.11
CA SER A 92 2.31 1.67 12.51
C SER A 92 0.93 2.30 12.63
N PRO A 93 0.09 1.91 13.60
CA PRO A 93 -1.20 2.55 13.83
C PRO A 93 -1.06 4.01 14.31
N LYS A 94 0.13 4.43 14.76
CA LYS A 94 0.45 5.84 15.11
C LYS A 94 0.69 6.71 13.88
N GLY A 95 0.88 6.09 12.72
CA GLY A 95 1.21 6.76 11.48
C GLY A 95 0.05 7.52 10.85
N LYS A 96 0.35 8.29 9.80
CA LYS A 96 -0.69 8.91 8.99
C LYS A 96 -1.48 7.84 8.25
N VAL A 97 -2.80 7.95 8.24
CA VAL A 97 -3.66 7.00 7.54
C VAL A 97 -3.42 7.07 6.03
N LEU A 98 -3.12 5.92 5.43
CA LEU A 98 -2.93 5.75 4.00
C LEU A 98 -4.20 6.18 3.25
N ASN A 99 -4.02 6.96 2.19
CA ASN A 99 -5.07 7.36 1.28
C ASN A 99 -4.54 7.40 -0.15
N GLN A 100 -5.42 7.60 -1.13
CA GLN A 100 -5.06 7.55 -2.55
C GLN A 100 -3.99 8.59 -2.94
N LYS A 101 -3.98 9.76 -2.29
CA LYS A 101 -2.93 10.78 -2.47
C LYS A 101 -1.58 10.24 -1.99
N LYS A 102 -1.51 9.64 -0.81
CA LYS A 102 -0.29 9.04 -0.27
C LYS A 102 0.19 7.88 -1.16
N SER A 103 -0.70 7.02 -1.66
CA SER A 103 -0.32 5.96 -2.62
C SER A 103 0.30 6.54 -3.90
N ARG A 104 -0.23 7.66 -4.41
CA ARG A 104 0.35 8.38 -5.55
C ARG A 104 1.72 8.97 -5.22
N GLU A 105 1.88 9.60 -4.05
CA GLU A 105 3.18 10.11 -3.57
C GLU A 105 4.21 8.96 -3.55
N LEU A 106 3.87 7.83 -2.92
CA LEU A 106 4.74 6.67 -2.81
C LEU A 106 5.05 6.01 -4.17
N SER A 107 4.12 6.05 -5.13
CA SER A 107 4.37 5.52 -6.48
C SER A 107 5.46 6.26 -7.26
N ASN A 108 5.80 7.49 -6.83
CA ASN A 108 6.90 8.26 -7.41
C ASN A 108 8.26 7.90 -6.80
N GLU A 109 8.30 7.23 -5.65
CA GLU A 109 9.54 6.82 -5.01
C GLU A 109 10.21 5.69 -5.78
N LYS A 110 11.49 5.85 -6.13
CA LYS A 110 12.24 4.83 -6.88
C LYS A 110 12.73 3.70 -5.99
N ILE A 111 13.06 3.98 -4.73
CA ILE A 111 13.50 2.99 -3.76
C ILE A 111 12.74 3.22 -2.45
N LEU A 112 11.81 2.31 -2.16
CA LEU A 112 11.00 2.30 -0.95
C LEU A 112 11.40 1.13 -0.06
N VAL A 113 11.64 1.41 1.22
CA VAL A 113 11.82 0.41 2.27
C VAL A 113 10.60 0.46 3.16
N ILE A 114 9.88 -0.66 3.29
CA ILE A 114 8.73 -0.80 4.19
C ILE A 114 9.14 -1.70 5.34
N VAL A 115 9.13 -1.16 6.55
CA VAL A 115 9.40 -1.91 7.79
C VAL A 115 8.07 -2.40 8.36
N CYS A 116 7.95 -3.71 8.54
CA CYS A 116 6.82 -4.34 9.20
C CYS A 116 6.99 -4.23 10.72
N GLY A 117 6.13 -3.44 11.38
CA GLY A 117 6.05 -3.44 12.85
C GLY A 117 5.52 -4.78 13.36
N HIS A 118 5.94 -5.22 14.55
CA HIS A 118 5.42 -6.42 15.19
C HIS A 118 5.44 -6.29 16.72
N TYR A 119 4.80 -7.23 17.41
CA TYR A 119 4.74 -7.31 18.87
C TYR A 119 4.14 -6.03 19.48
N GLY A 120 4.75 -5.47 20.52
CA GLY A 120 4.37 -4.17 21.11
C GLY A 120 4.83 -2.95 20.31
N GLY A 121 5.61 -3.17 19.24
CA GLY A 121 6.09 -2.11 18.35
C GLY A 121 7.60 -2.16 18.12
N VAL A 122 8.15 -1.02 17.73
CA VAL A 122 9.56 -0.84 17.36
C VAL A 122 10.22 0.12 18.33
N ASP A 123 11.49 -0.13 18.67
CA ASP A 123 12.30 0.81 19.45
C ASP A 123 12.29 2.21 18.82
N GLN A 124 11.87 3.21 19.59
CA GLN A 124 11.69 4.59 19.12
C GLN A 124 12.97 5.19 18.51
N ARG A 125 14.15 4.77 18.97
CA ARG A 125 15.43 5.29 18.44
C ARG A 125 15.70 4.83 17.01
N PHE A 126 15.13 3.71 16.57
CA PHE A 126 15.16 3.34 15.16
C PHE A 126 14.25 4.27 14.35
N ILE A 127 13.04 4.53 14.85
CA ILE A 127 12.04 5.38 14.18
C ILE A 127 12.62 6.78 13.97
N ASP A 128 13.12 7.41 15.04
CA ASP A 128 13.62 8.78 15.01
C ASP A 128 14.85 8.96 14.10
N ARG A 129 15.63 7.89 13.89
CA ARG A 129 16.91 7.93 13.18
C ARG A 129 16.78 7.51 11.71
N GLU A 130 15.96 6.51 11.44
CA GLU A 130 15.96 5.79 10.16
C GLU A 130 14.64 5.92 9.39
N CYS A 131 13.50 6.19 10.05
CA CYS A 131 12.21 6.26 9.39
C CYS A 131 11.90 7.69 8.92
N ASP A 132 11.53 7.82 7.65
CA ASP A 132 11.06 9.09 7.10
C ASP A 132 9.57 9.34 7.39
N GLU A 133 8.78 8.28 7.56
CA GLU A 133 7.33 8.37 7.82
C GLU A 133 6.80 7.09 8.49
N GLU A 134 5.85 7.24 9.40
CA GLU A 134 4.98 6.15 9.88
C GLU A 134 3.65 6.18 9.10
N ILE A 135 3.18 5.02 8.65
CA ILE A 135 1.93 4.87 7.88
C ILE A 135 1.00 3.88 8.60
N SER A 136 -0.24 4.32 8.83
CA SER A 136 -1.35 3.49 9.28
C SER A 136 -2.24 3.12 8.09
N ILE A 137 -2.92 1.98 8.14
CA ILE A 137 -3.97 1.62 7.14
C ILE A 137 -5.39 1.79 7.70
N GLY A 138 -5.52 2.35 8.91
CA GLY A 138 -6.80 2.71 9.52
C GLY A 138 -6.79 2.60 11.04
N ASP A 139 -7.93 2.95 11.65
CA ASP A 139 -8.10 3.07 13.10
C ASP A 139 -8.48 1.72 13.73
N TYR A 140 -7.57 0.76 13.61
CA TYR A 140 -7.71 -0.59 14.16
C TYR A 140 -6.32 -1.22 14.38
N ILE A 141 -6.27 -2.35 15.10
CA ILE A 141 -5.02 -3.04 15.44
C ILE A 141 -4.92 -4.36 14.69
N LEU A 142 -3.74 -4.63 14.14
CA LEU A 142 -3.36 -5.90 13.54
C LEU A 142 -2.21 -6.54 14.34
N THR A 143 -1.95 -7.82 14.09
CA THR A 143 -0.87 -8.56 14.77
C THR A 143 0.52 -8.15 14.29
N GLY A 144 0.63 -7.60 13.08
CA GLY A 144 1.89 -7.24 12.45
C GLY A 144 1.69 -6.32 11.24
N GLY A 145 2.81 -5.80 10.75
CA GLY A 145 2.91 -4.84 9.65
C GLY A 145 2.86 -5.46 8.25
N GLU A 146 2.81 -6.78 8.14
CA GLU A 146 2.87 -7.49 6.86
C GLU A 146 1.67 -7.16 5.95
N ILE A 147 0.46 -7.21 6.49
CA ILE A 147 -0.76 -6.83 5.75
C ILE A 147 -0.72 -5.34 5.35
N PRO A 148 -0.42 -4.38 6.27
CA PRO A 148 -0.19 -3.00 5.89
C PRO A 148 0.86 -2.80 4.78
N ALA A 149 1.97 -3.54 4.82
CA ALA A 149 3.00 -3.47 3.79
C ALA A 149 2.49 -3.96 2.43
N MET A 150 1.68 -5.02 2.40
CA MET A 150 0.99 -5.48 1.17
C MET A 150 0.02 -4.44 0.64
N VAL A 151 -0.80 -3.83 1.51
CA VAL A 151 -1.77 -2.78 1.12
C VAL A 151 -1.06 -1.57 0.53
N ILE A 152 0.01 -1.08 1.19
CA ILE A 152 0.84 0.01 0.68
C ILE A 152 1.42 -0.36 -0.69
N SER A 153 2.03 -1.54 -0.80
CA SER A 153 2.67 -2.02 -2.04
C SER A 153 1.66 -2.18 -3.18
N ASP A 154 0.52 -2.83 -2.95
CA ASP A 154 -0.52 -3.03 -3.96
C ASP A 154 -1.06 -1.68 -4.48
N SER A 155 -1.41 -0.77 -3.56
CA SER A 155 -1.98 0.53 -3.91
C SER A 155 -1.05 1.39 -4.76
N LEU A 156 0.27 1.37 -4.49
CA LEU A 156 1.24 2.14 -5.28
C LEU A 156 1.63 1.43 -6.58
N ILE A 157 1.74 0.09 -6.59
CA ILE A 157 2.12 -0.69 -7.78
C ILE A 157 1.07 -0.52 -8.88
N ARG A 158 -0.21 -0.51 -8.49
CA ARG A 158 -1.34 -0.30 -9.39
C ARG A 158 -1.27 1.04 -10.14
N LEU A 159 -0.59 2.04 -9.56
CA LEU A 159 -0.41 3.37 -10.17
C LEU A 159 0.82 3.46 -11.08
N LEU A 160 1.71 2.46 -11.10
CA LEU A 160 2.88 2.49 -11.97
C LEU A 160 2.47 2.39 -13.45
N PRO A 161 3.05 3.21 -14.34
CA PRO A 161 2.77 3.15 -15.77
C PRO A 161 3.03 1.75 -16.35
N GLY A 162 2.04 1.21 -17.08
CA GLY A 162 2.12 -0.11 -17.71
C GLY A 162 1.63 -1.28 -16.85
N THR A 163 1.28 -1.04 -15.59
CA THR A 163 0.74 -2.07 -14.68
C THR A 163 -0.68 -2.47 -15.09
N LEU A 164 -1.59 -1.49 -15.22
CA LEU A 164 -2.96 -1.73 -15.66
C LEU A 164 -3.04 -1.94 -17.18
N GLY A 165 -4.00 -2.75 -17.62
CA GLY A 165 -4.20 -3.04 -19.05
C GLY A 165 -4.67 -1.81 -19.83
N ASN A 166 -5.64 -1.06 -19.29
CA ASN A 166 -6.05 0.24 -19.81
C ASN A 166 -5.42 1.34 -18.94
N PRO A 167 -4.64 2.28 -19.52
CA PRO A 167 -3.99 3.35 -18.75
C PRO A 167 -4.98 4.29 -18.06
N ASP A 168 -6.22 4.40 -18.57
CA ASP A 168 -7.25 5.27 -18.01
C ASP A 168 -8.04 4.61 -16.88
N SER A 169 -7.82 3.32 -16.60
CA SER A 169 -8.60 2.59 -15.58
C SER A 169 -8.52 3.23 -14.20
N ASN A 170 -7.38 3.81 -13.83
CA ASN A 170 -7.23 4.45 -12.52
C ASN A 170 -7.81 5.87 -12.44
N LEU A 171 -8.25 6.45 -13.56
CA LEU A 171 -8.87 7.78 -13.59
C LEU A 171 -10.31 7.74 -13.08
N TYR A 172 -11.00 6.61 -13.21
CA TYR A 172 -12.41 6.49 -12.81
C TYR A 172 -12.59 5.85 -11.43
N ASP A 173 -11.50 5.40 -10.78
CA ASP A 173 -11.58 4.82 -9.45
C ASP A 173 -12.14 5.81 -8.42
N SER A 174 -12.69 5.24 -7.35
CA SER A 174 -12.97 5.99 -6.13
C SER A 174 -11.72 6.72 -5.63
N PHE A 175 -11.89 7.95 -5.15
CA PHE A 175 -10.83 8.83 -4.62
C PHE A 175 -9.79 9.29 -5.65
N SER A 176 -9.96 8.99 -6.94
CA SER A 176 -9.12 9.51 -8.00
C SER A 176 -9.29 11.03 -8.14
N GLU A 177 -8.25 11.71 -8.65
CA GLU A 177 -8.31 13.15 -8.91
C GLU A 177 -9.32 13.49 -10.00
N TYR A 178 -9.44 12.63 -11.02
CA TYR A 178 -10.39 12.82 -12.12
C TYR A 178 -11.86 12.68 -11.65
N ASN A 179 -12.16 11.74 -10.75
CA ASN A 179 -13.47 11.68 -10.08
C ASN A 179 -13.61 12.69 -8.92
N SER A 180 -12.77 13.74 -8.87
CA SER A 180 -12.81 14.80 -7.83
C SER A 180 -12.75 14.26 -6.39
N GLY A 181 -12.09 13.13 -6.16
CA GLY A 181 -12.00 12.49 -4.85
C GLY A 181 -13.27 11.73 -4.41
N MET A 182 -14.29 11.64 -5.27
CA MET A 182 -15.57 10.99 -4.99
C MET A 182 -15.49 9.46 -5.07
N LEU A 183 -16.55 8.79 -4.61
CA LEU A 183 -16.78 7.36 -4.84
C LEU A 183 -17.19 7.09 -6.30
N GLU A 184 -16.85 5.92 -6.82
CA GLU A 184 -17.23 5.53 -8.19
C GLU A 184 -18.75 5.36 -8.33
N ALA A 185 -19.27 5.63 -9.53
CA ALA A 185 -20.65 5.32 -9.89
C ALA A 185 -20.92 3.81 -9.90
N PRO A 186 -22.19 3.36 -9.81
CA PRO A 186 -22.52 1.95 -9.91
C PRO A 186 -22.07 1.35 -11.24
N LEU A 187 -21.43 0.19 -11.16
CA LEU A 187 -20.98 -0.56 -12.32
C LEU A 187 -21.98 -1.66 -12.68
N TYR A 188 -22.18 -1.88 -13.98
CA TYR A 188 -23.04 -2.91 -14.52
C TYR A 188 -22.29 -3.70 -15.58
N THR A 189 -22.59 -4.99 -15.68
CA THR A 189 -22.05 -5.87 -16.72
C THR A 189 -23.13 -6.82 -17.22
N ARG A 190 -22.81 -7.60 -18.24
CA ARG A 190 -23.72 -8.58 -18.84
C ARG A 190 -24.11 -9.67 -17.83
N PRO A 191 -25.34 -10.20 -17.91
CA PRO A 191 -26.41 -9.89 -18.86
C PRO A 191 -27.18 -8.60 -18.51
N GLU A 192 -27.95 -8.06 -19.48
CA GLU A 192 -28.71 -6.80 -19.30
C GLU A 192 -29.84 -6.87 -18.27
N ILE A 193 -30.40 -8.07 -18.03
CA ILE A 193 -31.51 -8.31 -17.10
C ILE A 193 -31.15 -9.50 -16.20
N ILE A 194 -31.29 -9.30 -14.89
CA ILE A 194 -31.15 -10.34 -13.87
C ILE A 194 -32.41 -10.32 -12.99
N GLY A 195 -33.32 -11.28 -13.23
CA GLY A 195 -34.65 -11.26 -12.62
C GLY A 195 -35.40 -9.99 -13.02
N ASP A 196 -35.86 -9.23 -12.04
CA ASP A 196 -36.54 -7.93 -12.25
C ASP A 196 -35.58 -6.73 -12.33
N ASN A 197 -34.27 -6.96 -12.20
CA ASN A 197 -33.26 -5.89 -12.24
C ASN A 197 -32.70 -5.72 -13.66
N LYS A 198 -32.93 -4.55 -14.25
CA LYS A 198 -32.42 -4.17 -15.58
C LYS A 198 -31.27 -3.17 -15.45
N VAL A 199 -30.26 -3.30 -16.32
CA VAL A 199 -29.23 -2.27 -16.50
C VAL A 199 -29.89 -0.94 -16.90
N PRO A 200 -29.53 0.21 -16.29
CA PRO A 200 -30.08 1.51 -16.66
C PRO A 200 -30.00 1.75 -18.17
N GLU A 201 -31.13 2.13 -18.79
CA GLU A 201 -31.23 2.24 -20.25
C GLU A 201 -30.20 3.21 -20.85
N ILE A 202 -29.82 4.24 -20.08
CA ILE A 202 -28.78 5.18 -20.49
C ILE A 202 -27.42 4.50 -20.73
N LEU A 203 -27.07 3.47 -19.96
CA LEU A 203 -25.83 2.72 -20.12
C LEU A 203 -25.85 1.81 -21.37
N LEU A 204 -27.04 1.51 -21.90
CA LEU A 204 -27.24 0.73 -23.12
C LEU A 204 -27.33 1.62 -24.38
N SER A 205 -27.41 2.94 -24.21
CA SER A 205 -27.67 3.89 -25.31
C SER A 205 -26.49 4.12 -26.26
N GLY A 206 -25.26 3.82 -25.84
CA GLY A 206 -24.03 4.18 -26.55
C GLY A 206 -23.71 5.68 -26.56
N ASN A 207 -24.53 6.53 -25.93
CA ASN A 207 -24.29 7.97 -25.87
C ASN A 207 -23.29 8.31 -24.76
N HIS A 208 -22.00 8.39 -25.12
CA HIS A 208 -20.91 8.63 -24.18
C HIS A 208 -21.10 9.88 -23.30
N SER A 209 -21.63 10.98 -23.85
CA SER A 209 -21.83 12.23 -23.09
C SER A 209 -22.90 12.07 -22.02
N GLU A 210 -24.03 11.45 -22.36
CA GLU A 210 -25.12 11.23 -21.40
C GLU A 210 -24.77 10.14 -20.37
N ILE A 211 -23.99 9.13 -20.76
CA ILE A 211 -23.44 8.13 -19.84
C ILE A 211 -22.53 8.79 -18.81
N GLU A 212 -21.64 9.70 -19.24
CA GLU A 212 -20.72 10.38 -18.33
C GLU A 212 -21.46 11.30 -17.35
N LYS A 213 -22.46 12.06 -17.82
CA LYS A 213 -23.35 12.85 -16.95
C LYS A 213 -24.06 11.97 -15.93
N TRP A 214 -24.56 10.81 -16.35
CA TRP A 214 -25.22 9.87 -15.46
C TRP A 214 -24.24 9.33 -14.41
N ARG A 215 -23.02 8.96 -14.79
CA ARG A 215 -21.98 8.48 -13.87
C ARG A 215 -21.61 9.54 -12.85
N LEU A 216 -21.34 10.77 -13.29
CA LEU A 216 -21.01 11.87 -12.40
C LEU A 216 -22.13 12.14 -11.39
N SER A 217 -23.38 12.16 -11.85
CA SER A 217 -24.56 12.31 -10.98
C SER A 217 -24.65 11.21 -9.92
N LYS A 218 -24.45 9.94 -10.32
CA LYS A 218 -24.49 8.81 -9.37
C LYS A 218 -23.30 8.75 -8.42
N SER A 219 -22.10 9.08 -8.89
CA SER A 219 -20.90 9.26 -8.07
C SER A 219 -21.16 10.30 -6.96
N LEU A 220 -21.76 11.44 -7.30
CA LEU A 220 -22.14 12.48 -6.35
C LEU A 220 -23.19 12.00 -5.33
N ASP A 221 -24.27 11.38 -5.80
CA ASP A 221 -25.34 10.86 -4.93
C ASP A 221 -24.79 9.86 -3.90
N ILE A 222 -23.99 8.89 -4.36
CA ILE A 222 -23.41 7.84 -3.51
C ILE A 222 -22.40 8.44 -2.53
N THR A 223 -21.60 9.40 -2.97
CA THR A 223 -20.61 10.02 -2.09
C THR A 223 -21.29 10.82 -0.98
N LYS A 224 -22.30 11.63 -1.30
CA LYS A 224 -23.09 12.35 -0.29
C LYS A 224 -23.76 11.42 0.72
N SER A 225 -24.24 10.27 0.26
CA SER A 225 -24.88 9.28 1.13
C SER A 225 -23.88 8.53 2.02
N ASN A 226 -22.81 7.99 1.43
CA ASN A 226 -21.96 7.00 2.09
C ASN A 226 -20.70 7.60 2.72
N ARG A 227 -20.21 8.71 2.16
CA ARG A 227 -18.99 9.40 2.59
C ARG A 227 -19.19 10.92 2.59
N PRO A 228 -20.16 11.43 3.38
CA PRO A 228 -20.43 12.87 3.48
C PRO A 228 -19.24 13.66 4.05
N ASP A 229 -18.24 12.98 4.63
CA ASP A 229 -16.98 13.54 5.09
C ASP A 229 -16.04 13.97 3.96
N LEU A 230 -16.19 13.38 2.76
CA LEU A 230 -15.47 13.83 1.58
C LEU A 230 -16.08 15.17 1.15
N LYS A 231 -15.36 16.26 1.41
CA LYS A 231 -15.78 17.62 1.09
C LYS A 231 -15.69 17.85 -0.42
N ILE A 232 -16.76 17.46 -1.13
CA ILE A 232 -16.97 17.68 -2.57
C ILE A 232 -17.49 19.09 -2.82
#